data_AF-A0A7C6HXJ0-F1
#
_entry.id   AF-A0A7C6HXJ0-F1
#
_cell.length_a   1.000
_cell.length_b   1.000
_cell.length_c   1.000
_cell.angle_alpha   90.00
_cell.angle_beta   90.00
_cell.angle_gamma   90.00
#
_symmetry.space_group_name_H-M   'P 1'
#
loop_
_entity.id
_entity.type
_entity.pdbx_description
1 polymer ?
#
loop_
_entity_poly.entity_id
_entity_poly.type
_entity_poly.pdbx_seq_one_letter_code
_entity_poly.pdbx_strand_id
1 'polypeptide(L)'
;MLAKVKLHLNYFFNKINLFIFLSSIVLIFIAILATAIDLDQSFYSVNQYYQSSFLLFSIFSNSFACFLFSFNYLKEQDEYRYLIVLNNKDKLTYLTSKLLVSILIMVLFHLIILLIINVLGFIFLKATIDSYYLKVSINTLLLNLLFGFLSLILIKMTNRILIIFVPLFISFMINFIESKSFKKIVAILFPVLDKTLLFNILHFLFLYFICLLVIYFLEVYLDY
;
A
#
# COMPACT_ATOMS: atom_id res chain seq x y z
N MET A 1 -17.02 -7.82 22.00
CA MET A 1 -15.65 -7.40 21.64
C MET A 1 -14.86 -8.52 20.96
N LEU A 2 -14.78 -9.71 21.59
CA LEU A 2 -14.11 -10.92 21.06
C LEU A 2 -14.53 -11.32 19.63
N ALA A 3 -15.82 -11.28 19.30
CA ALA A 3 -16.29 -11.62 17.94
C ALA A 3 -15.78 -10.65 16.86
N LYS A 4 -15.64 -9.35 17.18
CA LYS A 4 -15.08 -8.34 16.25
C LYS A 4 -13.58 -8.57 16.04
N VAL A 5 -12.84 -8.82 17.12
CA VAL A 5 -11.40 -9.13 17.04
C VAL A 5 -11.15 -10.42 16.26
N LYS A 6 -11.92 -11.49 16.52
CA LYS A 6 -11.83 -12.76 15.80
C LYS A 6 -12.09 -12.59 14.30
N LEU A 7 -13.05 -11.73 13.94
CA LEU A 7 -13.29 -11.35 12.55
C LEU A 7 -12.05 -10.69 11.95
N HIS A 8 -11.50 -9.66 12.60
CA HIS A 8 -10.34 -8.92 12.07
C HIS A 8 -9.10 -9.80 11.91
N LEU A 9 -8.90 -10.74 12.84
CA LEU A 9 -7.85 -11.74 12.75
C LEU A 9 -8.10 -12.72 11.59
N ASN A 10 -9.32 -13.21 11.41
CA ASN A 10 -9.64 -14.08 10.27
C ASN A 10 -9.39 -13.39 8.92
N TYR A 11 -9.61 -12.08 8.84
CA TYR A 11 -9.27 -11.31 7.65
C TYR A 11 -7.76 -11.19 7.43
N PHE A 12 -7.02 -10.84 8.48
CA PHE A 12 -5.56 -10.74 8.44
C PHE A 12 -4.91 -12.08 8.09
N PHE A 13 -5.41 -13.16 8.68
CA PHE A 13 -4.94 -14.53 8.48
C PHE A 13 -5.69 -15.30 7.38
N ASN A 14 -6.41 -14.60 6.48
CA ASN A 14 -6.93 -15.27 5.30
C ASN A 14 -5.75 -15.82 4.50
N LYS A 15 -5.83 -17.08 4.07
CA LYS A 15 -4.80 -17.79 3.32
C LYS A 15 -4.27 -16.97 2.14
N ILE A 16 -5.15 -16.25 1.45
CA ILE A 16 -4.78 -15.46 0.29
C ILE A 16 -3.97 -14.22 0.73
N ASN A 17 -4.49 -13.45 1.70
CA ASN A 17 -3.79 -12.28 2.25
C ASN A 17 -2.41 -12.66 2.80
N LEU A 18 -2.30 -13.78 3.53
CA LEU A 18 -1.03 -14.31 4.02
C LEU A 18 -0.10 -14.71 2.87
N PHE A 19 -0.61 -15.42 1.87
CA PHE A 19 0.19 -15.84 0.72
C PHE A 19 0.75 -14.62 -0.03
N ILE A 20 -0.05 -13.59 -0.27
CA ILE A 20 0.39 -12.38 -0.97
C ILE A 20 1.36 -11.59 -0.11
N PHE A 21 1.07 -11.45 1.18
CA PHE A 21 1.95 -10.77 2.14
C PHE A 21 3.32 -11.46 2.19
N LEU A 22 3.36 -12.78 2.39
CA LEU A 22 4.59 -13.56 2.47
C LEU A 22 5.35 -13.59 1.13
N SER A 23 4.67 -13.79 0.01
CA SER A 23 5.31 -13.78 -1.32
C SER A 23 5.90 -12.41 -1.64
N SER A 24 5.22 -11.33 -1.31
CA SER A 24 5.74 -9.95 -1.46
C SER A 24 6.97 -9.72 -0.59
N ILE A 25 6.96 -10.18 0.67
CA ILE A 25 8.13 -10.11 1.56
C ILE A 25 9.30 -10.89 0.98
N VAL A 26 9.08 -12.12 0.51
CA VAL A 26 10.13 -12.97 -0.06
C VAL A 26 10.74 -12.33 -1.31
N LEU A 27 9.92 -11.80 -2.22
CA LEU A 27 10.41 -11.13 -3.43
C LEU A 27 11.25 -9.90 -3.11
N ILE A 28 10.77 -9.06 -2.17
CA ILE A 28 11.51 -7.87 -1.72
C ILE A 28 12.81 -8.28 -1.03
N PHE A 29 12.77 -9.30 -0.18
CA PHE A 29 13.95 -9.81 0.50
C PHE A 29 14.99 -10.28 -0.51
N ILE A 30 14.61 -11.08 -1.51
CA ILE A 30 15.51 -11.54 -2.58
C ILE A 30 16.09 -10.34 -3.34
N ALA A 31 15.27 -9.35 -3.68
CA ALA A 31 15.70 -8.17 -4.42
C ALA A 31 16.72 -7.34 -3.61
N ILE A 32 16.46 -7.09 -2.32
CA ILE A 32 17.38 -6.35 -1.45
C ILE A 32 18.65 -7.18 -1.19
N LEU A 33 18.53 -8.50 -1.00
CA LEU A 33 19.67 -9.37 -0.81
C LEU A 33 20.59 -9.38 -2.03
N ALA A 34 20.02 -9.41 -3.25
CA ALA A 34 20.78 -9.27 -4.49
C ALA A 34 21.56 -7.95 -4.50
N THR A 35 20.90 -6.83 -4.14
CA THR A 35 21.59 -5.54 -4.02
C THR A 35 22.61 -5.48 -2.89
N ALA A 36 22.55 -6.35 -1.88
CA ALA A 36 23.49 -6.38 -0.77
C ALA A 36 24.74 -7.22 -1.11
N ILE A 37 24.54 -8.33 -1.82
CA ILE A 37 25.60 -9.26 -2.24
C ILE A 37 26.46 -8.67 -3.35
N ASP A 38 25.85 -7.95 -4.30
CA ASP A 38 26.58 -7.31 -5.42
C ASP A 38 27.41 -6.08 -4.98
N LEU A 39 27.38 -5.69 -3.71
CA LEU A 39 28.19 -4.59 -3.19
C LEU A 39 29.61 -5.07 -2.96
N ASP A 40 30.47 -4.84 -3.95
CA ASP A 40 31.90 -4.81 -3.70
C ASP A 40 32.19 -3.65 -2.72
N GLN A 41 32.67 -3.98 -1.52
CA GLN A 41 32.93 -3.00 -0.44
C GLN A 41 33.95 -1.93 -0.85
N SER A 42 34.71 -2.20 -1.91
CA SER A 42 35.69 -1.28 -2.49
C SER A 42 35.10 -0.23 -3.44
N PHE A 43 33.89 -0.46 -3.99
CA PHE A 43 33.28 0.40 -5.01
C PHE A 43 31.97 1.06 -4.59
N TYR A 44 31.22 0.48 -3.66
CA TYR A 44 29.88 0.96 -3.33
C TYR A 44 29.79 1.67 -1.98
N SER A 45 29.09 2.80 -1.99
CA SER A 45 28.83 3.61 -0.79
C SER A 45 27.56 3.14 -0.05
N VAL A 46 27.53 3.34 1.27
CA VAL A 46 26.34 3.15 2.13
C VAL A 46 25.08 3.78 1.52
N ASN A 47 25.24 4.93 0.86
CA ASN A 47 24.14 5.63 0.19
C ASN A 47 23.52 4.85 -0.97
N GLN A 48 24.33 4.14 -1.78
CA GLN A 48 23.82 3.39 -2.92
C GLN A 48 22.98 2.18 -2.48
N TYR A 49 23.39 1.49 -1.41
CA TYR A 49 22.61 0.39 -0.84
C TYR A 49 21.22 0.86 -0.40
N TYR A 50 21.14 1.92 0.40
CA TYR A 50 19.86 2.43 0.87
C TYR A 50 19.03 3.00 -0.29
N GLN A 51 19.63 3.72 -1.25
CA GLN A 51 18.89 4.20 -2.43
C GLN A 51 18.26 3.05 -3.22
N SER A 52 19.03 2.01 -3.56
CA SER A 52 18.53 0.87 -4.32
C SER A 52 17.48 0.08 -3.55
N SER A 53 17.72 -0.15 -2.25
CA SER A 53 16.79 -0.88 -1.38
C SER A 53 15.46 -0.14 -1.23
N PHE A 54 15.49 1.18 -1.01
CA PHE A 54 14.28 2.00 -0.89
C PHE A 54 13.55 2.17 -2.23
N LEU A 55 14.27 2.19 -3.35
CA LEU A 55 13.67 2.17 -4.68
C LEU A 55 12.88 0.88 -4.89
N LEU A 56 13.51 -0.28 -4.70
CA LEU A 56 12.88 -1.59 -4.86
C LEU A 56 11.70 -1.75 -3.91
N PHE A 57 11.90 -1.37 -2.64
CA PHE A 57 10.83 -1.34 -1.66
C PHE A 57 9.64 -0.53 -2.15
N SER A 58 9.84 0.70 -2.65
CA SER A 58 8.75 1.55 -3.12
C SER A 58 7.95 0.94 -4.28
N ILE A 59 8.61 0.22 -5.19
CA ILE A 59 7.95 -0.40 -6.35
C ILE A 59 7.07 -1.58 -5.90
N PHE A 60 7.64 -2.48 -5.10
CA PHE A 60 6.92 -3.66 -4.64
C PHE A 60 5.85 -3.32 -3.60
N SER A 61 6.11 -2.36 -2.71
CA SER A 61 5.15 -1.94 -1.69
C SER A 61 3.92 -1.26 -2.29
N ASN A 62 4.08 -0.49 -3.37
CA ASN A 62 2.95 0.10 -4.09
C ASN A 62 2.09 -0.97 -4.76
N SER A 63 2.72 -1.95 -5.40
CA SER A 63 2.03 -3.07 -6.04
C SER A 63 1.26 -3.89 -5.00
N PHE A 64 1.89 -4.19 -3.87
CA PHE A 64 1.28 -4.86 -2.73
C PHE A 64 0.09 -4.06 -2.17
N ALA A 65 0.24 -2.74 -1.98
CA ALA A 65 -0.84 -1.89 -1.48
C ALA A 65 -2.05 -1.88 -2.41
N CYS A 66 -1.84 -1.71 -3.72
CA CYS A 66 -2.93 -1.78 -4.69
C CYS A 66 -3.63 -3.14 -4.66
N PHE A 67 -2.87 -4.23 -4.58
CA PHE A 67 -3.42 -5.57 -4.51
C PHE A 67 -4.23 -5.76 -3.22
N LEU A 68 -3.65 -5.46 -2.05
CA LEU A 68 -4.27 -5.63 -0.75
C LEU A 68 -5.60 -4.87 -0.66
N PHE A 69 -5.65 -3.64 -1.13
CA PHE A 69 -6.87 -2.82 -1.07
C PHE A 69 -7.90 -3.25 -2.11
N SER A 70 -7.48 -3.63 -3.33
CA SER A 70 -8.40 -4.04 -4.39
C SER A 70 -8.99 -5.44 -4.16
N PHE A 71 -8.12 -6.41 -3.91
CA PHE A 71 -8.49 -7.83 -3.83
C PHE A 71 -9.47 -8.10 -2.70
N ASN A 72 -9.20 -7.51 -1.54
CA ASN A 72 -10.05 -7.68 -0.38
C ASN A 72 -11.48 -7.18 -0.60
N TYR A 73 -11.72 -6.27 -1.55
CA TYR A 73 -13.03 -5.68 -1.81
C TYR A 73 -13.75 -6.27 -3.03
N LEU A 74 -13.16 -7.31 -3.65
CA LEU A 74 -13.83 -8.12 -4.66
C LEU A 74 -14.98 -8.91 -4.05
N LYS A 75 -16.13 -8.92 -4.74
CA LYS A 75 -17.37 -9.58 -4.27
C LYS A 75 -17.18 -11.07 -3.98
N GLU A 76 -16.37 -11.75 -4.77
CA GLU A 76 -16.11 -13.20 -4.67
C GLU A 76 -15.21 -13.59 -3.48
N GLN A 77 -14.45 -12.62 -2.95
CA GLN A 77 -13.46 -12.83 -1.88
C GLN A 77 -13.95 -12.23 -0.54
N ASP A 78 -15.13 -11.63 -0.53
CA ASP A 78 -15.67 -10.90 0.61
C ASP A 78 -16.45 -11.81 1.57
N GLU A 79 -15.77 -12.77 2.19
CA GLU A 79 -16.32 -13.65 3.24
C GLU A 79 -16.93 -12.85 4.41
N TYR A 80 -16.45 -11.62 4.59
CA TYR A 80 -16.92 -10.67 5.60
C TYR A 80 -18.34 -10.17 5.35
N ARG A 81 -18.78 -10.09 4.08
CA ARG A 81 -20.14 -9.71 3.72
C ARG A 81 -21.17 -10.69 4.29
N TYR A 82 -20.84 -11.99 4.29
CA TYR A 82 -21.68 -13.04 4.89
C TYR A 82 -21.90 -12.80 6.39
N LEU A 83 -20.88 -12.31 7.09
CA LEU A 83 -20.94 -12.02 8.52
C LEU A 83 -21.70 -10.74 8.88
N ILE A 84 -21.89 -9.81 7.93
CA ILE A 84 -22.74 -8.62 8.09
C ILE A 84 -24.20 -9.02 7.98
N VAL A 85 -24.55 -9.79 6.93
CA VAL A 85 -25.89 -10.30 6.68
C VAL A 85 -26.36 -11.15 7.87
N LEU A 86 -25.48 -11.96 8.45
CA LEU A 86 -25.82 -12.82 9.59
C LEU A 86 -25.89 -12.09 10.95
N ASN A 87 -25.26 -10.91 11.12
CA ASN A 87 -25.15 -10.25 12.43
C ASN A 87 -25.83 -8.87 12.53
N ASN A 88 -26.61 -8.43 11.52
CA ASN A 88 -27.27 -7.11 11.50
C ASN A 88 -26.33 -5.95 11.89
N LYS A 89 -25.08 -5.98 11.44
CA LYS A 89 -24.12 -4.91 11.75
C LYS A 89 -24.26 -3.76 10.75
N ASP A 90 -24.09 -2.53 11.24
CA ASP A 90 -24.08 -1.33 10.41
C ASP A 90 -23.01 -1.40 9.29
N LYS A 91 -23.46 -1.19 8.05
CA LYS A 91 -22.63 -1.23 6.83
C LYS A 91 -21.44 -0.28 6.89
N LEU A 92 -21.63 0.91 7.45
CA LEU A 92 -20.56 1.91 7.63
C LEU A 92 -19.50 1.44 8.64
N THR A 93 -19.91 0.80 9.73
CA THR A 93 -18.99 0.20 10.71
C THR A 93 -18.20 -0.96 10.09
N TYR A 94 -18.82 -1.75 9.21
CA TYR A 94 -18.13 -2.77 8.45
C TYR A 94 -17.03 -2.17 7.55
N LEU A 95 -17.40 -1.22 6.69
CA LEU A 95 -16.51 -0.62 5.71
C LEU A 95 -15.30 0.05 6.35
N THR A 96 -15.55 0.86 7.37
CA THR A 96 -14.49 1.52 8.16
C THR A 96 -13.57 0.49 8.80
N SER A 97 -14.12 -0.57 9.39
CA SER A 97 -13.32 -1.60 10.06
C SER A 97 -12.43 -2.38 9.09
N LYS A 98 -12.92 -2.69 7.88
CA LYS A 98 -12.16 -3.41 6.85
C LYS A 98 -11.06 -2.52 6.25
N LEU A 99 -11.35 -1.25 6.01
CA LEU A 99 -10.34 -0.26 5.59
C LEU A 99 -9.24 -0.12 6.64
N LEU A 100 -9.61 0.01 7.91
CA LEU A 100 -8.64 0.11 9.02
C LEU A 100 -7.73 -1.11 9.10
N VAL A 101 -8.26 -2.32 8.89
CA VAL A 101 -7.42 -3.53 8.87
C VAL A 101 -6.46 -3.53 7.68
N SER A 102 -6.91 -3.14 6.48
CA SER A 102 -6.01 -3.02 5.32
C SER A 102 -4.89 -2.00 5.56
N ILE A 103 -5.20 -0.85 6.18
CA ILE A 103 -4.19 0.15 6.59
C ILE A 103 -3.20 -0.47 7.59
N LEU A 104 -3.69 -1.20 8.60
CA LEU A 104 -2.84 -1.81 9.62
C LEU A 104 -1.93 -2.90 9.05
N ILE A 105 -2.42 -3.74 8.13
CA ILE A 105 -1.60 -4.71 7.37
C ILE A 105 -0.50 -3.97 6.62
N MET A 106 -0.83 -2.87 5.95
CA MET A 106 0.14 -2.09 5.19
C MET A 106 1.22 -1.49 6.09
N VAL A 107 0.86 -0.94 7.26
CA VAL A 107 1.81 -0.42 8.24
C VAL A 107 2.73 -1.52 8.76
N LEU A 108 2.19 -2.68 9.13
CA LEU A 108 2.98 -3.82 9.60
C LEU A 108 3.95 -4.33 8.53
N PHE A 109 3.48 -4.48 7.28
CA PHE A 109 4.32 -4.82 6.14
C PHE A 109 5.50 -3.84 6.00
N HIS A 110 5.20 -2.54 6.07
CA HIS A 110 6.19 -1.46 5.94
C HIS A 110 7.28 -1.54 7.02
N LEU A 111 6.87 -1.77 8.27
CA LEU A 111 7.79 -1.91 9.41
C LEU A 111 8.71 -3.13 9.25
N ILE A 112 8.16 -4.26 8.79
CA ILE A 112 8.95 -5.49 8.57
C ILE A 112 10.00 -5.27 7.48
N ILE A 113 9.63 -4.66 6.34
CA ILE A 113 10.60 -4.40 5.28
C ILE A 113 11.68 -3.41 5.73
N LEU A 114 11.32 -2.36 6.48
CA LEU A 114 12.28 -1.41 7.02
C LEU A 114 13.28 -2.08 7.96
N LEU A 115 12.81 -3.02 8.79
CA LEU A 115 13.66 -3.83 9.64
C LEU A 115 14.60 -4.72 8.81
N ILE A 116 14.12 -5.36 7.75
CA ILE A 116 14.95 -6.16 6.82
C ILE A 116 16.06 -5.31 6.20
N ILE A 117 15.73 -4.13 5.64
CA ILE A 117 16.70 -3.22 5.03
C ILE A 117 17.77 -2.82 6.06
N ASN A 118 17.36 -2.48 7.28
CA ASN A 118 18.30 -2.04 8.30
C ASN A 118 19.19 -3.18 8.81
N VAL A 119 18.64 -4.39 9.00
CA VAL A 119 19.41 -5.57 9.43
C VAL A 119 20.44 -5.96 8.37
N LEU A 120 20.05 -6.02 7.10
CA LEU A 120 20.97 -6.34 6.00
C LEU A 120 22.04 -5.24 5.84
N GLY A 121 21.65 -3.97 5.89
CA GLY A 121 22.61 -2.85 5.87
C GLY A 121 23.62 -2.93 7.03
N PHE A 122 23.18 -3.31 8.22
CA PHE A 122 24.07 -3.50 9.36
C PHE A 122 25.04 -4.67 9.17
N ILE A 123 24.56 -5.82 8.66
CA ILE A 123 25.37 -7.01 8.44
C ILE A 123 26.44 -6.78 7.35
N PHE A 124 26.06 -6.20 6.21
CA PHE A 124 26.94 -6.09 5.04
C PHE A 124 27.81 -4.82 5.04
N LEU A 125 27.32 -3.72 5.63
CA LEU A 125 27.95 -2.40 5.54
C LEU A 125 28.29 -1.78 6.91
N LYS A 126 27.91 -2.42 8.02
CA LYS A 126 28.06 -1.89 9.40
C LYS A 126 27.43 -0.50 9.57
N ALA A 127 26.43 -0.18 8.75
CA ALA A 127 25.72 1.09 8.76
C ALA A 127 24.27 0.88 9.20
N THR A 128 23.71 1.92 9.83
CA THR A 128 22.29 1.99 10.17
C THR A 128 21.61 3.07 9.34
N ILE A 129 20.31 2.92 9.16
CA ILE A 129 19.49 3.89 8.42
C ILE A 129 19.63 5.31 9.01
N ASP A 130 19.75 6.31 8.14
CA ASP A 130 19.80 7.71 8.53
C ASP A 130 18.40 8.36 8.59
N SER A 131 18.35 9.62 9.03
CA SER A 131 17.11 10.39 9.12
C SER A 131 16.50 10.71 7.74
N TYR A 132 17.30 10.75 6.68
CA TYR A 132 16.83 10.98 5.32
C TYR A 132 16.00 9.79 4.81
N TYR A 133 16.52 8.57 4.94
CA TYR A 133 15.81 7.35 4.51
C TYR A 133 14.62 7.01 5.40
N LEU A 134 14.63 7.40 6.68
CA LEU A 134 13.42 7.35 7.52
C LEU A 134 12.32 8.28 6.99
N LYS A 135 12.67 9.48 6.53
CA LYS A 135 11.71 10.39 5.90
C LYS A 135 11.19 9.82 4.57
N VAL A 136 12.07 9.21 3.77
CA VAL A 136 11.69 8.51 2.53
C VAL A 136 10.70 7.39 2.87
N SER A 137 10.96 6.59 3.91
CA SER A 137 10.08 5.49 4.28
C SER A 137 8.66 5.95 4.66
N ILE A 138 8.53 7.03 5.46
CA ILE A 138 7.24 7.61 5.83
C ILE A 138 6.50 8.08 4.58
N ASN A 139 7.20 8.76 3.68
CA ASN A 139 6.64 9.21 2.42
C ASN A 139 6.18 8.02 1.56
N THR A 140 6.96 6.95 1.47
CA THR A 140 6.57 5.72 0.75
C THR A 140 5.31 5.11 1.36
N LEU A 141 5.16 5.08 2.70
CA LEU A 141 3.95 4.58 3.34
C LEU A 141 2.71 5.39 2.94
N LEU A 142 2.80 6.72 2.99
CA LEU A 142 1.71 7.61 2.58
C LEU A 142 1.33 7.35 1.12
N LEU A 143 2.32 7.26 0.24
CA LEU A 143 2.12 7.00 -1.18
C LEU A 143 1.48 5.62 -1.44
N ASN A 144 1.95 4.57 -0.75
CA ASN A 144 1.35 3.23 -0.80
C ASN A 144 -0.14 3.27 -0.41
N LEU A 145 -0.49 3.98 0.66
CA LEU A 145 -1.88 4.11 1.11
C LEU A 145 -2.74 4.84 0.08
N LEU A 146 -2.24 5.93 -0.49
CA LEU A 146 -2.95 6.68 -1.53
C LEU A 146 -3.20 5.82 -2.77
N PHE A 147 -2.21 5.05 -3.23
CA PHE A 147 -2.37 4.11 -4.34
C PHE A 147 -3.31 2.95 -4.00
N GLY A 148 -3.26 2.44 -2.77
CA GLY A 148 -4.21 1.46 -2.26
C GLY A 148 -5.67 1.94 -2.35
N PHE A 149 -5.96 3.14 -1.85
CA PHE A 149 -7.29 3.75 -1.95
C PHE A 149 -7.76 3.95 -3.39
N LEU A 150 -6.87 4.42 -4.26
CA LEU A 150 -7.20 4.62 -5.67
C LEU A 150 -7.55 3.29 -6.36
N SER A 151 -6.76 2.25 -6.10
CA SER A 151 -7.00 0.91 -6.63
C SER A 151 -8.36 0.37 -6.16
N LEU A 152 -8.75 0.67 -4.91
CA LEU A 152 -10.03 0.27 -4.34
C LEU A 152 -11.22 0.98 -5.01
N ILE A 153 -11.10 2.28 -5.31
CA ILE A 153 -12.15 3.01 -6.05
C ILE A 153 -12.34 2.35 -7.41
N LEU A 154 -11.22 2.11 -8.11
CA LEU A 154 -11.24 1.56 -9.44
C LEU A 154 -11.80 0.13 -9.49
N ILE A 155 -11.43 -0.74 -8.54
CA ILE A 155 -11.97 -2.11 -8.51
C ILE A 155 -13.48 -2.11 -8.25
N LYS A 156 -13.99 -1.19 -7.43
CA LYS A 156 -15.45 -1.09 -7.19
C LYS A 156 -16.20 -0.58 -8.41
N MET A 157 -15.60 0.30 -9.21
CA MET A 157 -16.23 0.80 -10.45
C MET A 157 -16.25 -0.25 -11.57
N THR A 158 -15.26 -1.14 -11.61
CA THR A 158 -15.01 -1.99 -12.80
C THR A 158 -15.08 -3.48 -12.55
N ASN A 159 -14.93 -3.89 -11.28
CA ASN A 159 -14.88 -5.27 -10.81
C ASN A 159 -13.80 -6.14 -11.50
N ARG A 160 -12.71 -5.54 -11.99
CA ARG A 160 -11.60 -6.27 -12.66
C ARG A 160 -10.27 -6.05 -11.96
N ILE A 161 -9.66 -7.14 -11.48
CA ILE A 161 -8.41 -7.11 -10.70
C ILE A 161 -7.22 -6.50 -11.48
N LEU A 162 -7.22 -6.62 -12.82
CA LEU A 162 -6.18 -6.05 -13.68
C LEU A 162 -6.08 -4.53 -13.60
N ILE A 163 -7.08 -3.85 -13.05
CA ILE A 163 -7.07 -2.38 -12.93
C ILE A 163 -6.13 -1.88 -11.81
N ILE A 164 -5.57 -2.79 -11.00
CA ILE A 164 -4.42 -2.53 -10.12
C ILE A 164 -3.22 -1.93 -10.89
N PHE A 165 -3.06 -2.24 -12.18
CA PHE A 165 -1.98 -1.68 -13.00
C PHE A 165 -2.19 -0.22 -13.37
N VAL A 166 -3.41 0.32 -13.30
CA VAL A 166 -3.72 1.70 -13.69
C VAL A 166 -3.05 2.73 -12.75
N PRO A 167 -3.19 2.63 -11.41
CA PRO A 167 -2.46 3.51 -10.50
C PRO A 167 -0.93 3.44 -10.68
N LEU A 168 -0.39 2.23 -10.90
CA LEU A 168 1.05 2.01 -11.11
C LEU A 168 1.54 2.64 -12.42
N PHE A 169 0.80 2.43 -13.51
CA PHE A 169 1.12 3.02 -14.82
C PHE A 169 1.11 4.54 -14.76
N ILE A 170 0.14 5.13 -14.06
CA ILE A 170 0.02 6.59 -13.98
C ILE A 170 1.13 7.17 -13.09
N SER A 171 1.53 6.49 -12.01
CA SER A 171 2.72 6.86 -11.24
C SER A 171 3.97 6.96 -12.11
N PHE A 172 4.17 6.00 -13.02
CA PHE A 172 5.29 5.98 -13.95
C PHE A 172 5.19 7.11 -14.98
N MET A 173 4.02 7.29 -15.59
CA MET A 173 3.78 8.28 -16.66
C MET A 173 3.92 9.74 -16.18
N ILE A 174 3.62 10.03 -14.91
CA ILE A 174 3.77 11.38 -14.34
C ILE A 174 5.20 11.92 -14.45
N ASN A 175 6.20 11.04 -14.44
CA ASN A 175 7.60 11.43 -14.56
C ASN A 175 7.97 11.88 -15.98
N PHE A 176 7.18 11.49 -17.00
CA PHE A 176 7.38 11.86 -18.40
C PHE A 176 6.55 13.08 -18.83
N ILE A 177 5.74 13.63 -17.94
CA ILE A 177 4.94 14.84 -18.20
C ILE A 177 5.81 16.08 -18.01
N GLU A 178 6.14 16.76 -19.10
CA GLU A 178 6.91 18.02 -19.08
C GLU A 178 6.08 19.23 -18.61
N SER A 179 4.77 19.24 -18.89
CA SER A 179 3.90 20.35 -18.53
C SER A 179 3.64 20.42 -17.02
N LYS A 180 4.14 21.48 -16.37
CA LYS A 180 3.96 21.72 -14.93
C LYS A 180 2.50 21.86 -14.51
N SER A 181 1.64 22.46 -15.33
CA SER A 181 0.20 22.61 -15.03
C SER A 181 -0.53 21.28 -15.13
N PHE A 182 -0.25 20.49 -16.17
CA PHE A 182 -0.80 19.15 -16.32
C PHE A 182 -0.34 18.22 -15.19
N LYS A 183 0.94 18.28 -14.82
CA LYS A 183 1.49 17.54 -13.68
C LYS A 183 0.77 17.85 -12.37
N LYS A 184 0.39 19.12 -12.12
CA LYS A 184 -0.40 19.52 -10.94
C LYS A 184 -1.82 18.93 -10.97
N ILE A 185 -2.50 18.96 -12.12
CA ILE A 185 -3.84 18.39 -12.26
C ILE A 185 -3.80 16.88 -12.04
N VAL A 186 -2.85 16.19 -12.67
CA VAL A 186 -2.65 14.76 -12.50
C VAL A 186 -2.27 14.43 -11.05
N ALA A 187 -1.46 15.26 -10.38
CA ALA A 187 -1.08 15.08 -8.98
C ALA A 187 -2.23 15.20 -7.97
N ILE A 188 -3.34 15.85 -8.36
CA ILE A 188 -4.58 15.90 -7.55
C ILE A 188 -5.34 14.56 -7.65
N LEU A 189 -5.31 13.90 -8.81
CA LEU A 189 -6.04 12.65 -9.06
C LEU A 189 -5.20 11.41 -8.74
N PHE A 190 -3.89 11.52 -8.91
CA PHE A 190 -2.91 10.46 -8.71
C PHE A 190 -1.83 10.98 -7.78
N PRO A 191 -1.64 10.35 -6.62
CA PRO A 191 -0.77 10.87 -5.58
C PRO A 191 0.67 10.96 -6.07
N VAL A 192 1.17 12.18 -6.16
CA VAL A 192 2.61 12.46 -6.23
C VAL A 192 2.96 13.06 -4.89
N LEU A 193 3.98 12.52 -4.22
CA LEU A 193 4.46 13.09 -2.96
C LEU A 193 4.91 14.53 -3.20
N ASP A 194 4.17 15.49 -2.65
CA ASP A 194 4.63 16.87 -2.55
C ASP A 194 5.58 17.00 -1.36
N LYS A 195 6.40 18.05 -1.33
CA LYS A 195 7.43 18.26 -0.30
C LYS A 195 6.84 18.49 1.10
N THR A 196 5.56 18.83 1.21
CA THR A 196 4.91 19.20 2.47
C THR A 196 4.11 18.03 3.05
N LEU A 197 4.53 17.56 4.23
CA LEU A 197 3.86 16.48 4.96
C LEU A 197 2.38 16.78 5.24
N LEU A 198 2.06 18.06 5.51
CA LEU A 198 0.69 18.52 5.74
C LEU A 198 -0.23 18.27 4.52
N PHE A 199 0.25 18.56 3.31
CA PHE A 199 -0.51 18.33 2.08
C PHE A 199 -0.80 16.84 1.90
N ASN A 200 0.21 15.98 2.11
CA ASN A 200 0.05 14.54 1.99
C ASN A 200 -0.97 13.97 2.99
N ILE A 201 -1.02 14.49 4.23
CA ILE A 201 -2.02 14.10 5.23
C ILE A 201 -3.43 14.55 4.81
N LEU A 202 -3.59 15.80 4.39
CA LEU A 202 -4.90 16.31 3.94
C LEU A 202 -5.41 15.54 2.72
N HIS A 203 -4.53 15.23 1.77
CA HIS A 203 -4.86 14.45 0.60
C HIS A 203 -5.25 13.01 0.96
N PHE A 204 -4.54 12.38 1.90
CA PHE A 204 -4.91 11.07 2.45
C PHE A 204 -6.30 11.09 3.08
N LEU A 205 -6.61 12.09 3.91
CA LEU A 205 -7.94 12.22 4.53
C LEU A 205 -9.02 12.39 3.46
N PHE A 206 -8.79 13.25 2.48
CA PHE A 206 -9.71 13.46 1.37
C PHE A 206 -10.01 12.18 0.59
N LEU A 207 -8.98 11.43 0.19
CA LEU A 207 -9.13 10.16 -0.52
C LEU A 207 -9.81 9.10 0.34
N TYR A 208 -9.53 9.07 1.64
CA TYR A 208 -10.22 8.19 2.58
C TYR A 208 -11.73 8.48 2.62
N PHE A 209 -12.13 9.76 2.70
CA PHE A 209 -13.54 10.16 2.66
C PHE A 209 -14.20 9.81 1.32
N ILE A 210 -13.54 10.06 0.18
CA ILE A 210 -14.05 9.66 -1.13
C ILE A 210 -14.24 8.15 -1.22
N CYS A 211 -13.27 7.36 -0.75
CA CYS A 211 -13.39 5.90 -0.75
C CYS A 211 -14.61 5.45 0.03
N LEU A 212 -14.83 5.97 1.24
CA LEU A 212 -16.02 5.65 2.02
C LEU A 212 -17.31 5.96 1.27
N LEU A 213 -17.37 7.12 0.62
CA LEU A 213 -18.55 7.55 -0.15
C LEU A 213 -18.78 6.64 -1.35
N VAL A 214 -17.76 6.40 -2.16
CA VAL A 214 -17.83 5.54 -3.35
C VAL A 214 -18.23 4.12 -2.99
N ILE A 215 -17.62 3.53 -1.97
CA ILE A 215 -17.96 2.16 -1.54
C ILE A 215 -19.38 2.12 -0.99
N TYR A 216 -19.78 3.09 -0.17
CA TYR A 216 -21.13 3.14 0.41
C TYR A 216 -22.20 3.18 -0.69
N PHE A 217 -22.06 4.07 -1.67
CA PHE A 217 -23.02 4.18 -2.76
C PHE A 217 -22.99 2.96 -3.69
N LEU A 218 -21.81 2.49 -4.11
CA LEU A 218 -21.69 1.36 -5.04
C LEU A 218 -22.13 0.04 -4.39
N GLU A 219 -21.85 -0.18 -3.11
CA GLU A 219 -22.36 -1.39 -2.43
C GLU A 219 -23.86 -1.31 -2.17
N VAL A 220 -24.47 -0.12 -2.01
CA VAL A 220 -25.93 0.02 -1.94
C VAL A 220 -26.57 -0.26 -3.31
N TYR A 221 -25.92 0.16 -4.40
CA TYR A 221 -26.43 -0.03 -5.76
C TYR A 221 -26.24 -1.45 -6.31
N LEU A 222 -25.24 -2.21 -5.83
CA LEU A 222 -24.94 -3.59 -6.27
C LEU A 222 -25.56 -4.69 -5.38
N ASP A 223 -26.27 -4.28 -4.32
CA ASP A 223 -27.13 -5.14 -3.48
C ASP A 223 -28.58 -5.24 -4.01
N TYR A 224 -28.92 -4.45 -5.03
CA TYR A 224 -30.13 -4.55 -5.87
C TYR A 224 -29.75 -4.93 -7.30
#